data_AF-A0A368F3W2-F1
#
_entry.id   AF-A0A368F3W2-F1
#
_cell.length_a   1.000
_cell.length_b   1.000
_cell.length_c   1.000
_cell.angle_alpha   90.00
_cell.angle_beta   90.00
_cell.angle_gamma   90.00
#
_symmetry.space_group_name_H-M   'P 1'
#
loop_
_entity.id
_entity.type
_entity.pdbx_description
1 polymer ?
#
loop_
_entity_poly.entity_id
_entity_poly.type
_entity_poly.pdbx_seq_one_letter_code
_entity_poly.pdbx_strand_id
1 'polypeptide(L)'
;LQHLIENSPGSIDPAQLLKVFINDFTKSASFIEFALRKVSGSSRSILLATVLELRLREYAEGNIEETKCADLLIPFIEEENMSEALHLARVFHCFPVVEYVLEKTGRTKELLQYYLK
;
A
#
# COMPACT_ATOMS: atom_id res chain seq x y z
N LEU A 1 -5.94 15.16 20.31
CA LEU A 1 -5.04 13.99 20.32
C LEU A 1 -4.46 13.73 21.71
N GLN A 2 -3.79 14.68 22.37
CA GLN A 2 -3.31 14.52 23.76
C GLN A 2 -4.43 14.13 24.75
N HIS A 3 -5.58 14.79 24.67
CA HIS A 3 -6.74 14.49 25.53
C HIS A 3 -7.43 13.13 25.28
N LEU A 4 -7.15 12.48 24.14
CA LEU A 4 -7.64 11.13 23.80
C LEU A 4 -6.69 10.04 24.30
N ILE A 5 -5.40 10.37 24.45
CA ILE A 5 -4.36 9.45 24.94
C ILE A 5 -4.45 9.31 26.48
N GLU A 6 -4.78 10.40 27.17
CA GLU A 6 -4.83 10.41 28.65
C GLU A 6 -6.10 9.76 29.23
N ASN A 7 -7.14 9.50 28.42
CA ASN A 7 -8.45 9.05 28.88
C ASN A 7 -8.92 7.69 28.33
N SER A 8 -8.06 6.91 27.67
CA SER A 8 -8.49 5.60 27.13
C SER A 8 -8.18 4.46 28.11
N PRO A 9 -9.19 3.84 28.75
CA PRO A 9 -8.99 2.64 29.54
C PRO A 9 -8.83 1.45 28.57
N GLY A 10 -7.73 0.72 28.70
CA GLY A 10 -7.50 -0.53 27.95
C GLY A 10 -6.90 -0.29 26.56
N SER A 11 -5.98 -1.17 26.20
CA SER A 11 -5.21 -1.18 24.96
C SER A 11 -6.03 -0.74 23.74
N ILE A 12 -5.53 0.25 23.03
CA ILE A 12 -6.01 0.58 21.69
C ILE A 12 -5.98 -0.72 20.85
N ASP A 13 -7.14 -1.19 20.41
CA ASP A 13 -7.25 -2.36 19.54
C ASP A 13 -6.70 -2.00 18.14
N PRO A 14 -5.56 -2.58 17.72
CA PRO A 14 -4.98 -2.29 16.41
C PRO A 14 -5.94 -2.61 15.26
N ALA A 15 -6.85 -3.58 15.43
CA ALA A 15 -7.83 -3.94 14.41
C ALA A 15 -8.90 -2.84 14.21
N GLN A 16 -9.26 -2.11 15.27
CA GLN A 16 -10.17 -0.96 15.14
C GLN A 16 -9.49 0.24 14.49
N LEU A 17 -8.19 0.46 14.75
CA LEU A 17 -7.44 1.46 13.97
C LEU A 17 -7.38 1.06 12.51
N LEU A 18 -7.07 -0.22 12.20
CA LEU A 18 -7.09 -0.72 10.83
C LEU A 18 -8.43 -0.49 10.13
N LYS A 19 -9.57 -0.68 10.81
CA LYS A 19 -10.89 -0.37 10.24
C LYS A 19 -11.06 1.11 9.88
N VAL A 20 -10.49 2.03 10.66
CA VAL A 20 -10.51 3.46 10.35
C VAL A 20 -9.67 3.75 9.09
N PHE A 21 -8.52 3.08 8.93
CA PHE A 21 -7.70 3.18 7.71
C PHE A 21 -8.38 2.61 6.48
N ILE A 22 -9.05 1.46 6.62
CA ILE A 22 -9.75 0.76 5.53
C ILE A 22 -10.95 1.57 5.03
N ASN A 23 -11.73 2.17 5.93
CA ASN A 23 -12.97 2.83 5.55
C ASN A 23 -12.80 4.23 4.95
N ASP A 24 -11.67 4.90 5.21
CA ASP A 24 -11.38 6.22 4.61
C ASP A 24 -9.88 6.50 4.56
N PHE A 25 -9.22 5.98 3.52
CA PHE A 25 -7.79 6.16 3.30
C PHE A 25 -7.41 7.65 3.20
N THR A 26 -8.25 8.45 2.52
CA THR A 26 -8.01 9.88 2.30
C THR A 26 -7.94 10.65 3.61
N LYS A 27 -8.88 10.41 4.53
CA LYS A 27 -8.85 11.01 5.88
C LYS A 27 -7.71 10.50 6.75
N SER A 28 -7.20 9.32 6.42
CA SER A 28 -6.17 8.64 7.19
C SER A 28 -4.74 8.86 6.67
N ALA A 29 -4.57 9.49 5.51
CA ALA A 29 -3.29 9.65 4.83
C ALA A 29 -2.22 10.31 5.71
N SER A 30 -2.54 11.38 6.43
CA SER A 30 -1.59 12.06 7.33
C SER A 30 -1.13 11.19 8.48
N PHE A 31 -2.00 10.30 9.00
CA PHE A 31 -1.59 9.36 10.02
C PHE A 31 -0.68 8.28 9.43
N ILE A 32 -1.01 7.72 8.26
CA ILE A 32 -0.19 6.70 7.61
C ILE A 32 1.21 7.26 7.33
N GLU A 33 1.28 8.48 6.81
CA GLU A 33 2.55 9.17 6.59
C GLU A 33 3.33 9.35 7.89
N PHE A 34 2.66 9.77 8.97
CA PHE A 34 3.28 9.87 10.29
C PHE A 34 3.80 8.51 10.78
N ALA A 35 2.99 7.44 10.68
CA ALA A 35 3.34 6.10 11.11
C ALA A 35 4.55 5.57 10.33
N LEU A 36 4.56 5.73 9.00
CA LEU A 36 5.68 5.38 8.15
C LEU A 36 6.97 6.10 8.58
N ARG A 37 6.91 7.39 8.96
CA ARG A 37 8.08 8.13 9.46
C ARG A 37 8.58 7.63 10.84
N LYS A 38 7.80 6.84 11.57
CA LYS A 38 8.13 6.33 12.91
C LYS A 38 8.57 4.87 12.93
N VAL A 39 8.39 4.13 11.84
CA VAL A 39 8.80 2.72 11.74
C VAL A 39 9.94 2.54 10.74
N SER A 40 10.80 1.57 11.02
CA SER A 40 11.95 1.22 10.17
C SER A 40 12.07 -0.31 10.05
N GLY A 41 12.89 -0.77 9.11
CA GLY A 41 13.15 -2.20 8.89
C GLY A 41 11.87 -2.98 8.61
N SER A 42 11.74 -4.18 9.19
CA SER A 42 10.61 -5.09 8.93
C SER A 42 9.24 -4.47 9.22
N SER A 43 9.12 -3.67 10.28
CA SER A 43 7.85 -3.01 10.63
C SER A 43 7.41 -2.01 9.56
N ARG A 44 8.38 -1.32 8.93
CA ARG A 44 8.11 -0.43 7.79
C ARG A 44 7.64 -1.22 6.58
N SER A 45 8.36 -2.28 6.21
CA SER A 45 7.98 -3.12 5.06
C SER A 45 6.58 -3.71 5.20
N ILE A 46 6.21 -4.17 6.41
CA ILE A 46 4.86 -4.67 6.72
C ILE A 46 3.82 -3.56 6.55
N LEU A 47 4.08 -2.36 7.09
CA LEU A 47 3.15 -1.25 6.98
C LEU A 47 2.97 -0.79 5.52
N LEU A 48 4.05 -0.71 4.74
CA LEU A 48 3.99 -0.38 3.32
C LEU A 48 3.19 -1.42 2.53
N ALA A 49 3.43 -2.71 2.76
CA ALA A 49 2.68 -3.79 2.11
C ALA A 49 1.19 -3.74 2.47
N THR A 50 0.88 -3.51 3.76
CA THR A 50 -0.50 -3.38 4.23
C THR A 50 -1.21 -2.21 3.56
N VAL A 51 -0.57 -1.04 3.52
CA VAL A 51 -1.10 0.16 2.86
C VAL A 51 -1.30 -0.08 1.37
N LEU A 52 -0.31 -0.68 0.70
CA LEU A 52 -0.39 -1.01 -0.72
C LEU A 52 -1.54 -1.99 -1.02
N GLU A 53 -1.73 -3.03 -0.19
CA GLU A 53 -2.85 -3.96 -0.31
C GLU A 53 -4.20 -3.23 -0.25
N LEU A 54 -4.37 -2.31 0.70
CA LEU A 54 -5.60 -1.52 0.83
C LEU A 54 -5.87 -0.68 -0.42
N ARG A 55 -4.85 0.00 -0.96
CA ARG A 55 -4.99 0.80 -2.19
C ARG A 55 -5.27 -0.07 -3.41
N LEU A 56 -4.64 -1.24 -3.51
CA LEU A 56 -4.88 -2.19 -4.58
C LEU A 56 -6.30 -2.76 -4.54
N ARG A 57 -6.88 -2.96 -3.34
CA ARG A 57 -8.29 -3.33 -3.18
C ARG A 57 -9.22 -2.22 -3.68
N GLU A 58 -8.97 -0.97 -3.31
CA GLU A 58 -9.74 0.17 -3.84
C GLU A 58 -9.65 0.28 -5.37
N TYR A 59 -8.48 -0.01 -5.96
CA TYR A 59 -8.33 -0.11 -7.41
C TYR A 59 -9.19 -1.24 -7.99
N ALA A 60 -9.13 -2.45 -7.42
CA ALA A 60 -9.91 -3.59 -7.89
C ALA A 60 -11.44 -3.36 -7.76
N GLU A 61 -11.86 -2.54 -6.82
CA GLU A 61 -13.26 -2.11 -6.63
C GLU A 61 -13.67 -0.95 -7.57
N GLY A 62 -12.74 -0.39 -8.35
CA GLY A 62 -12.99 0.72 -9.27
C GLY A 62 -12.97 2.11 -8.63
N ASN A 63 -12.53 2.22 -7.37
CA ASN A 63 -12.42 3.48 -6.64
C ASN A 63 -11.14 4.26 -7.00
N ILE A 64 -10.17 3.61 -7.66
CA ILE A 64 -8.98 4.24 -8.22
C ILE A 64 -8.96 3.97 -9.73
N GLU A 65 -8.93 5.05 -10.51
CA GLU A 65 -8.75 4.98 -11.96
C GLU A 65 -7.32 4.55 -12.30
N GLU A 66 -7.17 3.77 -13.37
CA GLU A 66 -5.87 3.26 -13.83
C GLU A 66 -4.84 4.38 -14.04
N THR A 67 -5.26 5.53 -14.57
CA THR A 67 -4.42 6.71 -14.79
C THR A 67 -3.85 7.32 -13.51
N LYS A 68 -4.47 7.04 -12.35
CA LYS A 68 -4.03 7.52 -11.03
C LYS A 68 -3.25 6.47 -10.25
N CYS A 69 -3.11 5.25 -10.75
CA CYS A 69 -2.43 4.18 -10.04
C CYS A 69 -0.98 4.54 -9.71
N ALA A 70 -0.26 5.12 -10.68
CA ALA A 70 1.13 5.52 -10.49
C ALA A 70 1.28 6.46 -9.29
N ASP A 71 0.49 7.54 -9.27
CA ASP A 71 0.58 8.56 -8.21
C ASP A 71 0.15 8.05 -6.83
N LEU A 72 -0.81 7.13 -6.79
CA LEU A 72 -1.47 6.71 -5.56
C LEU A 72 -0.91 5.42 -4.95
N LEU A 73 -0.22 4.58 -5.73
CA LEU A 73 0.27 3.28 -5.27
C LEU A 73 1.80 3.20 -5.26
N ILE A 74 2.49 3.76 -6.24
CA ILE A 74 3.97 3.70 -6.32
C ILE A 74 4.68 4.29 -5.10
N PRO A 75 4.19 5.37 -4.44
CA PRO A 75 4.83 5.89 -3.22
C PRO A 75 4.94 4.89 -2.06
N PHE A 76 4.21 3.78 -2.10
CA PHE A 76 4.28 2.71 -1.09
C PHE A 76 5.20 1.54 -1.50
N ILE A 77 5.95 1.69 -2.60
CA ILE A 77 6.86 0.69 -3.13
C ILE A 77 8.29 1.20 -2.98
N GLU A 78 9.05 0.51 -2.14
CA GLU A 78 10.47 0.72 -1.86
C GLU A 78 11.27 -0.50 -2.33
N GLU A 79 12.60 -0.38 -2.39
CA GLU A 79 13.47 -1.47 -2.85
C GLU A 79 13.27 -2.74 -2.02
N GLU A 80 13.12 -2.58 -0.71
CA GLU A 80 12.99 -3.65 0.27
C GLU A 80 11.67 -4.41 0.18
N ASN A 81 10.62 -3.84 -0.44
CA ASN A 81 9.31 -4.49 -0.57
C ASN A 81 8.89 -4.77 -2.02
N MET A 82 9.76 -4.59 -3.02
CA MET A 82 9.40 -4.80 -4.43
C MET A 82 8.82 -6.19 -4.73
N SER A 83 9.37 -7.24 -4.12
CA SER A 83 8.86 -8.60 -4.34
C SER A 83 7.43 -8.77 -3.85
N GLU A 84 7.11 -8.22 -2.67
CA GLU A 84 5.78 -8.26 -2.10
C GLU A 84 4.82 -7.36 -2.89
N ALA A 85 5.26 -6.16 -3.27
CA ALA A 85 4.49 -5.24 -4.10
C ALA A 85 4.09 -5.88 -5.44
N LEU A 86 5.01 -6.60 -6.09
CA LEU A 86 4.70 -7.34 -7.32
C LEU A 86 3.68 -8.45 -7.06
N HIS A 87 3.82 -9.19 -5.97
CA HIS A 87 2.87 -10.24 -5.62
C HIS A 87 1.46 -9.67 -5.44
N LEU A 88 1.31 -8.63 -4.61
CA LEU A 88 0.04 -7.97 -4.38
C LEU A 88 -0.55 -7.39 -5.68
N ALA A 89 0.25 -6.68 -6.48
CA ALA A 89 -0.23 -6.11 -7.73
C ALA A 89 -0.76 -7.17 -8.70
N ARG A 90 -0.17 -8.37 -8.71
CA ARG A 90 -0.67 -9.52 -9.49
C ARG A 90 -1.99 -10.06 -8.95
N VAL A 91 -2.13 -10.17 -7.63
CA VAL A 91 -3.36 -10.66 -6.97
C VAL A 91 -4.54 -9.74 -7.27
N PHE A 92 -4.32 -8.42 -7.27
CA PHE A 92 -5.35 -7.42 -7.53
C PHE A 92 -5.44 -6.98 -9.01
N HIS A 93 -4.71 -7.65 -9.91
CA HIS A 93 -4.70 -7.35 -11.35
C HIS A 93 -4.37 -5.87 -11.70
N CYS A 94 -3.54 -5.20 -10.90
CA CYS A 94 -3.13 -3.82 -11.15
C CYS A 94 -1.92 -3.78 -12.09
N PHE A 95 -2.18 -3.77 -13.39
CA PHE A 95 -1.12 -3.81 -14.41
C PHE A 95 -0.12 -2.64 -14.33
N PRO A 96 -0.53 -1.38 -14.10
CA PRO A 96 0.42 -0.26 -13.98
C PRO A 96 1.48 -0.48 -12.89
N VAL A 97 1.10 -1.11 -11.76
CA VAL A 97 2.04 -1.41 -10.68
C VAL A 97 2.90 -2.62 -11.03
N VAL A 98 2.35 -3.64 -11.68
CA VAL A 98 3.14 -4.79 -12.17
C VAL A 98 4.23 -4.30 -13.13
N GLU A 99 3.86 -3.45 -14.09
CA GLU A 99 4.80 -2.85 -15.02
C GLU A 99 5.92 -2.11 -14.28
N TYR A 100 5.55 -1.16 -13.42
CA TYR A 100 6.51 -0.37 -12.65
C TYR A 100 7.54 -1.26 -11.92
N VAL A 101 7.08 -2.29 -11.22
CA VAL A 101 7.99 -3.16 -10.46
C VAL A 101 8.87 -4.02 -11.37
N LEU A 102 8.33 -4.55 -12.47
CA LEU A 102 9.12 -5.35 -13.42
C LEU A 102 10.17 -4.52 -14.15
N GLU A 103 9.85 -3.27 -14.51
CA GLU A 103 10.83 -2.33 -15.07
C GLU A 103 11.93 -2.01 -14.07
N LYS A 104 11.57 -1.64 -12.83
CA LYS A 104 12.53 -1.30 -11.78
C LYS A 104 13.45 -2.45 -11.39
N THR A 105 12.97 -3.68 -11.47
CA THR A 105 13.75 -4.90 -11.18
C THR A 105 14.48 -5.49 -12.38
N GLY A 106 14.37 -4.87 -13.58
CA GLY A 106 15.01 -5.37 -14.79
C GLY A 106 14.44 -6.71 -15.30
N ARG A 107 13.21 -7.07 -14.91
CA ARG A 107 12.56 -8.34 -15.25
C ARG A 107 11.82 -8.26 -16.60
N THR A 108 12.51 -7.78 -17.63
CA THR A 108 11.95 -7.49 -18.97
C THR A 108 11.27 -8.69 -19.62
N LYS A 109 11.77 -9.92 -19.40
CA LYS A 109 11.14 -11.14 -19.94
C LYS A 109 9.74 -11.36 -19.39
N GLU A 110 9.54 -11.11 -18.10
CA GLU A 110 8.22 -11.24 -17.48
C GLU A 110 7.31 -10.11 -17.93
N LEU A 111 7.83 -8.89 -18.08
CA LEU A 111 7.05 -7.75 -18.58
C LEU A 111 6.50 -8.02 -19.99
N LEU A 112 7.33 -8.57 -20.88
CA LEU A 112 6.89 -8.96 -22.23
C LEU A 112 5.75 -10.00 -22.21
N GLN A 113 5.70 -10.90 -21.24
CA GLN A 113 4.62 -11.88 -21.13
C GLN A 113 3.26 -11.24 -20.81
N TYR A 114 3.25 -10.06 -20.18
CA TYR A 114 2.02 -9.32 -19.95
C TYR A 114 1.54 -8.59 -21.20
N TYR A 115 2.46 -8.05 -21.99
CA TYR A 115 2.14 -7.36 -23.24
C TYR A 115 1.71 -8.28 -24.39
N LEU A 116 2.12 -9.55 -24.33
CA LEU A 116 1.84 -10.55 -25.36
C LEU A 116 0.63 -11.45 -25.04
N LYS A 117 -0.07 -11.21 -23.93
CA LYS A 117 -1.32 -11.89 -23.56
C LYS A 117 -2.53 -11.06 -23.99
#